data_AF-A0A432EJ32-F1
#
_entry.id   AF-A0A432EJ32-F1
#
_cell.length_a   1.000
_cell.length_b   1.000
_cell.length_c   1.000
_cell.angle_alpha   90.00
_cell.angle_beta   90.00
_cell.angle_gamma   90.00
#
_symmetry.space_group_name_H-M   'P 1'
#
loop_
_entity.id
_entity.type
_entity.pdbx_description
1 polymer ?
#
loop_
_entity_poly.entity_id
_entity_poly.type
_entity_poly.pdbx_seq_one_letter_code
_entity_poly.pdbx_strand_id
1 'polypeptide(L)'
;MDIATIVGLIAAWVLIALAIATSGGFAGFLNIPSIIIVVGGTLSALLMAYSLPDFIAGLKSFMKAVKPGIPPFEEEVAYIVNIAQKARKDGILSLENELTEYYSHDPFLGNAIKMIVDGADAETLEKVLDAMLENEEKKWKLEIGFWDQFAALAPAYGMIGTLIGLIQMLKNKKPLVPPFDFNKELKRVKEKNAKKR
;
A
#
# COMPACT_ATOMS: atom_id res chain seq x y z
N MET A 1 1.84 -14.40 12.89
CA MET A 1 0.87 -13.36 12.45
C MET A 1 0.93 -12.25 13.46
N ASP A 2 1.02 -11.01 13.03
CA ASP A 2 1.05 -9.89 13.97
C ASP A 2 -0.39 -9.51 14.36
N ILE A 3 -0.76 -9.85 15.59
CA ILE A 3 -2.10 -9.60 16.13
C ILE A 3 -2.36 -8.09 16.24
N ALA A 4 -1.33 -7.28 16.53
CA ALA A 4 -1.49 -5.84 16.66
C ALA A 4 -1.87 -5.19 15.32
N THR A 5 -1.19 -5.57 14.24
CA THR A 5 -1.51 -5.11 12.88
C THR A 5 -2.94 -5.47 12.47
N ILE A 6 -3.38 -6.70 12.74
CA ILE A 6 -4.73 -7.16 12.37
C ILE A 6 -5.81 -6.45 13.19
N VAL A 7 -5.64 -6.38 14.51
CA VAL A 7 -6.59 -5.71 15.40
C VAL A 7 -6.67 -4.23 15.08
N GLY A 8 -5.54 -3.56 14.83
CA GLY A 8 -5.49 -2.16 14.42
C GLY A 8 -6.24 -1.89 13.12
N LEU A 9 -6.02 -2.73 12.10
CA LEU A 9 -6.71 -2.61 10.81
C LEU A 9 -8.22 -2.79 10.95
N ILE A 10 -8.66 -3.82 11.69
CA ILE A 10 -10.09 -4.09 11.91
C ILE A 10 -10.73 -2.95 12.71
N ALA A 11 -10.07 -2.49 13.79
CA ALA A 11 -10.58 -1.41 14.62
C ALA A 11 -10.77 -0.11 13.81
N ALA A 12 -9.83 0.24 12.94
CA ALA A 12 -9.94 1.42 12.08
C ALA A 12 -11.18 1.35 11.17
N TRP A 13 -11.39 0.22 10.48
CA TRP A 13 -12.56 0.04 9.61
C TRP A 13 -13.88 0.04 10.38
N VAL A 14 -13.92 -0.59 11.56
CA VAL A 14 -15.12 -0.62 12.42
C VAL A 14 -15.50 0.77 12.90
N LEU A 15 -14.53 1.58 13.34
CA LEU A 15 -14.79 2.97 13.77
C LEU A 15 -15.35 3.82 12.62
N ILE A 16 -14.81 3.68 11.40
CA ILE A 16 -15.32 4.36 10.21
C ILE A 16 -16.75 3.90 9.89
N ALA A 17 -17.01 2.59 9.91
CA ALA A 17 -18.32 2.03 9.63
C ALA A 17 -19.38 2.48 10.64
N LEU A 18 -19.03 2.52 11.94
CA LEU A 18 -19.90 3.04 13.00
C LEU A 18 -20.20 4.52 12.78
N ALA A 19 -19.20 5.34 12.44
CA ALA A 19 -19.41 6.75 12.12
C ALA A 19 -20.42 6.93 10.97
N ILE A 20 -20.25 6.20 9.86
CA ILE A 20 -21.17 6.24 8.70
C ILE A 20 -22.58 5.76 9.07
N ALA A 21 -22.70 4.71 9.88
CA ALA A 21 -23.98 4.19 10.33
C ALA A 21 -24.75 5.24 11.15
N THR A 22 -24.06 5.98 12.02
CA THR A 22 -24.67 7.05 12.83
C THR A 22 -25.02 8.31 12.05
N SER A 23 -24.38 8.56 10.90
CA SER A 23 -24.55 9.80 10.13
C SER A 23 -25.67 9.77 9.07
N GLY A 24 -26.47 8.69 8.99
CA GLY A 24 -27.61 8.60 8.06
C GLY A 24 -27.56 7.47 7.02
N GLY A 25 -26.63 6.52 7.16
CA GLY A 25 -26.61 5.27 6.39
C GLY A 25 -25.59 5.23 5.24
N PHE A 26 -25.25 4.01 4.80
CA PHE A 26 -24.14 3.74 3.86
C PHE A 26 -24.38 4.16 2.41
N ALA A 27 -25.65 4.25 1.97
CA ALA A 27 -26.00 4.48 0.57
C ALA A 27 -25.48 5.83 0.02
N GLY A 28 -25.32 6.85 0.87
CA GLY A 28 -24.81 8.16 0.46
C GLY A 28 -23.30 8.22 0.28
N PHE A 29 -22.54 7.26 0.83
CA PHE A 29 -21.07 7.27 0.84
C PHE A 29 -20.46 6.40 -0.27
N LEU A 30 -21.23 5.46 -0.83
CA LEU A 30 -20.77 4.60 -1.92
C LEU A 30 -21.01 5.28 -3.28
N ASN A 31 -19.96 5.92 -3.80
CA ASN A 31 -19.98 6.57 -5.11
C ASN A 31 -18.93 5.92 -6.03
N ILE A 32 -19.39 5.14 -7.02
CA ILE A 32 -18.54 4.43 -7.99
C ILE A 32 -17.55 5.39 -8.71
N PRO A 33 -17.98 6.56 -9.24
CA PRO A 33 -17.05 7.51 -9.84
C PRO A 33 -15.91 7.96 -8.90
N SER A 34 -16.22 8.22 -7.64
CA SER A 34 -15.23 8.66 -6.64
C SER A 34 -14.22 7.55 -6.33
N ILE A 35 -14.67 6.29 -6.24
CA ILE A 35 -13.80 5.13 -6.04
C ILE A 35 -12.84 4.98 -7.23
N ILE A 36 -13.33 5.12 -8.47
CA ILE A 36 -12.49 5.03 -9.67
C ILE A 36 -11.44 6.15 -9.69
N ILE A 37 -11.81 7.38 -9.31
CA ILE A 37 -10.87 8.51 -9.28
C ILE A 37 -9.77 8.27 -8.22
N VAL A 38 -10.16 7.87 -7.01
CA VAL A 38 -9.20 7.69 -5.91
C VAL A 38 -8.35 6.44 -6.13
N VAL A 39 -8.97 5.27 -6.28
CA VAL A 39 -8.25 4.01 -6.41
C VAL A 39 -7.56 3.92 -7.76
N GLY A 40 -8.28 4.20 -8.85
CA GLY A 40 -7.72 4.17 -10.20
C GLY A 40 -6.63 5.22 -10.39
N GLY A 41 -6.87 6.46 -9.95
CA GLY A 41 -5.89 7.54 -10.05
C GLY A 41 -4.61 7.24 -9.24
N THR A 42 -4.75 6.80 -8.00
CA THR A 42 -3.60 6.45 -7.14
C THR A 42 -2.80 5.28 -7.72
N LEU A 43 -3.47 4.21 -8.16
CA LEU A 43 -2.79 3.05 -8.75
C LEU A 43 -2.11 3.40 -10.08
N SER A 44 -2.73 4.24 -10.92
CA SER A 44 -2.12 4.73 -12.16
C SER A 44 -0.90 5.61 -11.89
N ALA A 45 -0.95 6.48 -10.87
CA ALA A 45 0.20 7.30 -10.48
C ALA A 45 1.36 6.44 -9.95
N LEU A 46 1.07 5.40 -9.16
CA LEU A 46 2.08 4.46 -8.68
C LEU A 46 2.67 3.62 -9.82
N LEU A 47 1.86 3.20 -10.78
CA LEU A 47 2.34 2.48 -11.97
C LEU A 47 3.24 3.37 -12.84
N MET A 48 3.06 4.68 -12.79
CA MET A 48 3.96 5.64 -13.46
C MET A 48 5.27 5.85 -12.69
N ALA A 49 5.25 5.72 -11.35
CA ALA A 49 6.41 5.94 -10.49
C ALA A 49 7.33 4.72 -10.35
N TYR A 50 6.79 3.51 -10.50
CA TYR A 50 7.52 2.25 -10.30
C TYR A 50 7.59 1.40 -11.56
N SER A 51 8.65 0.58 -11.67
CA SER A 51 8.70 -0.45 -12.71
C SER A 51 7.60 -1.50 -12.47
N LEU A 52 7.13 -2.18 -13.54
CA LEU A 52 6.07 -3.18 -13.40
C LEU A 52 6.40 -4.30 -12.38
N PRO A 53 7.63 -4.84 -12.34
CA PRO A 53 8.04 -5.78 -11.30
C PRO A 53 7.92 -5.20 -9.88
N ASP A 54 8.41 -3.97 -9.68
CA ASP A 54 8.42 -3.32 -8.36
C ASP A 54 7.01 -2.97 -7.88
N PHE A 55 6.13 -2.55 -8.79
CA PHE A 55 4.72 -2.31 -8.50
C PHE A 55 4.03 -3.58 -7.99
N ILE A 56 4.25 -4.72 -8.65
CA ILE A 56 3.68 -6.00 -8.24
C ILE A 56 4.29 -6.46 -6.90
N ALA A 57 5.59 -6.25 -6.70
CA ALA A 57 6.27 -6.57 -5.44
C ALA A 57 5.70 -5.72 -4.28
N GLY A 58 5.53 -4.41 -4.47
CA GLY A 58 4.93 -3.51 -3.50
C GLY A 58 3.50 -3.88 -3.15
N LEU A 59 2.66 -4.27 -4.11
CA LEU A 59 1.32 -4.77 -3.82
C LEU A 59 1.34 -6.08 -3.01
N LYS A 60 2.26 -7.00 -3.32
CA LYS A 60 2.40 -8.27 -2.60
C LYS A 60 2.99 -8.10 -1.20
N SER A 61 3.76 -7.04 -0.95
CA SER A 61 4.41 -6.81 0.34
C SER A 61 3.43 -6.58 1.48
N PHE A 62 2.17 -6.21 1.18
CA PHE A 62 1.09 -6.15 2.18
C PHE A 62 0.95 -7.45 2.99
N MET A 63 1.12 -8.62 2.35
CA MET A 63 1.05 -9.90 3.06
C MET A 63 2.18 -10.09 4.09
N LYS A 64 3.35 -9.48 3.85
CA LYS A 64 4.49 -9.53 4.79
C LYS A 64 4.18 -8.78 6.07
N ALA A 65 3.43 -7.67 5.99
CA ALA A 65 3.01 -6.90 7.16
C ALA A 65 1.99 -7.68 8.03
N VAL A 66 1.06 -8.41 7.42
CA VAL A 66 0.04 -9.19 8.15
C VAL A 66 0.63 -10.48 8.73
N LYS A 67 1.54 -11.12 8.00
CA LYS A 67 2.20 -12.36 8.42
C LYS A 67 3.72 -12.16 8.37
N PRO A 68 4.31 -11.53 9.40
CA PRO A 68 5.76 -11.52 9.54
C PRO A 68 6.23 -12.97 9.69
N GLY A 69 7.07 -13.41 8.76
CA GLY A 69 7.64 -14.75 8.72
C GLY A 69 8.99 -14.84 9.43
N ILE A 70 9.23 -13.97 10.41
CA ILE A 70 10.52 -13.87 11.09
C ILE A 70 10.48 -14.75 12.34
N PRO A 71 11.34 -15.78 12.46
CA PRO A 71 11.47 -16.55 13.68
C PRO A 71 11.97 -15.65 14.83
N PRO A 72 11.68 -16.00 16.09
CA PRO A 72 12.23 -15.31 17.25
C PRO A 72 13.76 -15.27 17.17
N PHE A 73 14.34 -14.12 17.54
CA PHE A 73 15.80 -13.93 17.47
C PHE A 73 16.56 -15.00 18.27
N GLU A 74 16.01 -15.41 19.41
CA GLU A 74 16.60 -16.44 20.27
C GLU A 74 16.63 -17.82 19.60
N GLU A 75 15.58 -18.16 18.84
CA GLU A 75 15.51 -19.42 18.10
C GLU A 75 16.52 -19.44 16.96
N GLU A 76 16.68 -18.30 16.28
CA GLU A 76 17.65 -18.16 15.18
C GLU A 76 19.10 -18.28 15.67
N VAL A 77 19.43 -17.63 16.80
CA VAL A 77 20.75 -17.75 17.43
C VAL A 77 21.03 -19.20 17.84
N ALA A 78 20.06 -19.87 18.48
CA ALA A 78 20.21 -21.27 18.87
C ALA A 78 20.43 -22.18 17.65
N TYR A 79 19.75 -21.91 16.54
CA TYR A 79 19.91 -22.63 15.28
C TYR A 79 21.32 -22.49 14.70
N ILE A 80 21.84 -21.27 14.60
CA ILE A 80 23.20 -21.00 14.12
C ILE A 80 24.25 -21.68 15.03
N VAL A 81 24.07 -21.64 16.35
CA VAL A 81 24.97 -22.30 17.30
C VAL A 81 24.98 -23.82 17.09
N ASN A 82 23.82 -24.44 16.84
CA ASN A 82 23.73 -25.88 16.57
C ASN A 82 24.49 -26.26 15.29
N ILE A 83 24.37 -25.46 14.22
CA ILE A 83 25.11 -25.66 12.97
C ILE A 83 26.62 -25.58 13.22
N ALA A 84 27.07 -24.58 13.99
CA ALA A 84 28.48 -24.42 14.34
C ALA A 84 29.03 -25.60 15.18
N GLN A 85 28.24 -26.11 16.13
CA GLN A 85 28.61 -27.29 16.92
C GLN A 85 28.74 -28.54 16.06
N LYS A 86 27.82 -28.73 15.11
CA LYS A 86 27.84 -29.85 14.18
C LYS A 86 29.05 -29.79 13.25
N ALA A 87 29.32 -28.62 12.65
CA ALA A 87 30.50 -28.40 11.82
C ALA A 87 31.82 -28.73 12.56
N ARG A 88 31.86 -28.46 13.88
CA ARG A 88 33.03 -28.77 14.73
C ARG A 88 33.17 -30.25 15.05
N LYS A 89 32.07 -30.99 15.23
CA LYS A 89 32.09 -32.42 15.58
C LYS A 89 32.28 -33.31 14.37
N ASP A 90 31.51 -33.06 13.31
CA ASP A 90 31.36 -33.95 12.16
C ASP A 90 32.11 -33.43 10.91
N GLY A 91 32.68 -32.22 10.99
CA GLY A 91 33.39 -31.54 9.91
C GLY A 91 32.47 -30.72 8.99
N ILE A 92 33.04 -29.79 8.24
CA ILE A 92 32.29 -28.84 7.39
C ILE A 92 31.49 -29.56 6.29
N LEU A 93 32.04 -30.63 5.71
CA LEU A 93 31.37 -31.44 4.68
C LEU A 93 30.08 -32.11 5.18
N SER A 94 29.94 -32.31 6.49
CA SER A 94 28.71 -32.88 7.06
C SER A 94 27.48 -31.97 6.90
N LEU A 95 27.70 -30.68 6.65
CA LEU A 95 26.65 -29.68 6.41
C LEU A 95 26.01 -29.82 5.02
N GLU A 96 26.68 -30.46 4.06
CA GLU A 96 26.18 -30.63 2.70
C GLU A 96 24.87 -31.42 2.67
N ASN A 97 24.78 -32.46 3.51
CA ASN A 97 23.61 -33.34 3.60
C ASN A 97 22.34 -32.64 4.10
N GLU A 98 22.47 -31.48 4.76
CA GLU A 98 21.37 -30.69 5.32
C GLU A 98 21.15 -29.36 4.60
N LEU A 99 21.86 -29.10 3.49
CA LEU A 99 21.70 -27.87 2.71
C LEU A 99 20.24 -27.59 2.35
N THR A 100 19.47 -28.61 1.97
CA THR A 100 18.05 -28.45 1.64
C THR A 100 17.22 -27.98 2.83
N GLU A 101 17.56 -28.43 4.04
CA GLU A 101 16.92 -27.97 5.28
C GLU A 101 17.27 -26.53 5.57
N TYR A 102 18.56 -26.16 5.46
CA TYR A 102 19.04 -24.79 5.66
C TYR A 102 18.37 -23.81 4.68
N TYR A 103 18.24 -24.17 3.40
CA TYR A 103 17.53 -23.37 2.39
C TYR A 103 16.03 -23.22 2.68
N SER A 104 15.42 -24.23 3.30
CA SER A 104 14.00 -24.21 3.65
C SER A 104 13.72 -23.35 4.87
N HIS A 105 14.68 -23.28 5.81
CA HIS A 105 14.63 -22.39 6.98
C HIS A 105 14.85 -20.94 6.56
N ASP A 106 16.00 -20.65 5.92
CA ASP A 106 16.33 -19.33 5.41
C ASP A 106 17.26 -19.43 4.18
N PRO A 107 16.82 -18.95 3.00
CA PRO A 107 17.66 -18.90 1.81
C PRO A 107 18.97 -18.11 1.99
N PHE A 108 19.02 -17.10 2.87
CA PHE A 108 20.25 -16.37 3.16
C PHE A 108 21.27 -17.28 3.86
N LEU A 109 20.86 -17.97 4.93
CA LEU A 109 21.69 -18.93 5.65
C LEU A 109 22.13 -20.12 4.78
N GLY A 110 21.23 -20.67 3.96
CA GLY A 110 21.56 -21.77 3.04
C GLY A 110 22.66 -21.40 2.04
N ASN A 111 22.63 -20.18 1.50
CA ASN A 111 23.69 -19.68 0.61
C ASN A 111 25.01 -19.48 1.35
N ALA A 112 24.99 -18.96 2.59
CA ALA A 112 26.18 -18.80 3.41
C ALA A 112 26.87 -20.16 3.67
N ILE A 113 26.09 -21.17 4.08
CA ILE A 113 26.61 -22.52 4.38
C ILE A 113 27.17 -23.18 3.12
N LYS A 114 26.48 -23.02 1.98
CA LYS A 114 26.97 -23.52 0.70
C LYS A 114 28.35 -22.95 0.34
N MET A 115 28.54 -21.64 0.48
CA MET A 115 29.84 -21.01 0.21
C MET A 115 30.96 -21.52 1.13
N ILE A 116 30.63 -21.80 2.40
CA ILE A 116 31.58 -22.39 3.34
C ILE A 116 31.97 -23.82 2.92
N VAL A 117 30.99 -24.64 2.49
CA VAL A 117 31.23 -26.01 2.00
C VAL A 117 32.06 -25.99 0.71
N ASP A 118 31.81 -25.02 -0.18
CA ASP A 118 32.56 -24.81 -1.43
C ASP A 118 34.00 -24.28 -1.18
N GLY A 119 34.37 -23.99 0.08
CA GLY A 119 35.72 -23.59 0.47
C GLY A 119 36.03 -22.11 0.25
N ALA A 120 35.02 -21.24 0.24
CA ALA A 120 35.23 -19.80 0.20
C ALA A 120 36.03 -19.32 1.43
N ASP A 121 36.95 -18.38 1.21
CA ASP A 121 37.66 -17.72 2.31
C ASP A 121 36.73 -16.79 3.10
N ALA A 122 37.11 -16.48 4.35
CA ALA A 122 36.29 -15.69 5.25
C ALA A 122 36.05 -14.25 4.74
N GLU A 123 37.04 -13.65 4.07
CA GLU A 123 36.93 -12.27 3.57
C GLU A 123 35.95 -12.18 2.40
N THR A 124 36.00 -13.15 1.48
CA THR A 124 35.05 -13.26 0.37
C THR A 124 33.65 -13.56 0.87
N LEU A 125 33.51 -14.44 1.87
CA LEU A 125 32.22 -14.77 2.47
C LEU A 125 31.56 -13.52 3.08
N GLU A 126 32.29 -12.77 3.90
CA GLU A 126 31.80 -11.54 4.54
C GLU A 126 31.32 -10.53 3.48
N LYS A 127 32.15 -10.26 2.47
CA LYS A 127 31.78 -9.33 1.38
C LYS A 127 30.52 -9.74 0.63
N VAL A 128 30.34 -11.03 0.37
CA VAL A 128 29.15 -11.53 -0.36
C VAL A 128 27.92 -11.45 0.52
N LEU A 129 28.02 -11.82 1.80
CA LEU A 129 26.90 -11.71 2.74
C LEU A 129 26.46 -10.26 2.96
N ASP A 130 27.41 -9.34 3.08
CA ASP A 130 27.11 -7.90 3.16
C ASP A 130 26.41 -7.39 1.90
N ALA A 131 26.87 -7.79 0.71
CA ALA A 131 26.23 -7.43 -0.55
C ALA A 131 24.81 -8.02 -0.67
N MET A 132 24.59 -9.23 -0.16
CA MET A 132 23.26 -9.85 -0.10
C MET A 132 22.31 -9.09 0.83
N LEU A 133 22.78 -8.70 2.02
CA LEU A 133 22.02 -7.89 2.97
C LEU A 133 21.67 -6.53 2.38
N GLU A 134 22.61 -5.84 1.73
CA GLU A 134 22.37 -4.55 1.09
C GLU A 134 21.31 -4.66 -0.03
N ASN A 135 21.35 -5.75 -0.81
CA ASN A 135 20.37 -5.99 -1.85
C ASN A 135 18.97 -6.26 -1.28
N GLU A 136 18.88 -7.01 -0.18
CA GLU A 136 17.60 -7.28 0.47
C GLU A 136 17.02 -6.03 1.13
N GLU A 137 17.86 -5.22 1.78
CA GLU A 137 17.46 -3.93 2.35
C GLU A 137 16.96 -2.97 1.26
N LYS A 138 17.62 -2.94 0.09
CA LYS A 138 17.16 -2.15 -1.06
C LYS A 138 15.76 -2.56 -1.52
N LYS A 139 15.46 -3.86 -1.58
CA LYS A 139 14.11 -4.36 -1.92
C LYS A 139 13.08 -3.92 -0.89
N TRP A 140 13.39 -4.06 0.41
CA TRP A 140 12.47 -3.64 1.46
C TRP A 140 12.23 -2.13 1.45
N LYS A 141 13.27 -1.32 1.23
CA LYS A 141 13.13 0.15 1.05
C LYS A 141 12.23 0.49 -0.13
N LEU A 142 12.33 -0.26 -1.23
CA LEU A 142 11.46 -0.10 -2.40
C LEU A 142 10.00 -0.42 -2.06
N GLU A 143 9.75 -1.55 -1.39
CA GLU A 143 8.42 -1.97 -0.96
C GLU A 143 7.80 -1.00 0.06
N ILE A 144 8.57 -0.48 1.01
CA ILE A 144 8.13 0.53 1.99
C ILE A 144 7.80 1.84 1.27
N GLY A 145 8.71 2.31 0.42
CA GLY A 145 8.53 3.53 -0.34
C GLY A 145 7.28 3.50 -1.23
N PHE A 146 6.91 2.33 -1.77
CA PHE A 146 5.67 2.14 -2.51
C PHE A 146 4.43 2.48 -1.66
N TRP A 147 4.37 2.00 -0.41
CA TRP A 147 3.26 2.27 0.49
C TRP A 147 3.27 3.72 1.02
N ASP A 148 4.45 4.31 1.23
CA ASP A 148 4.57 5.73 1.59
C ASP A 148 4.02 6.63 0.47
N GLN A 149 4.36 6.33 -0.79
CA GLN A 149 3.80 7.04 -1.93
C GLN A 149 2.30 6.80 -2.08
N PHE A 150 1.82 5.57 -1.86
CA PHE A 150 0.38 5.28 -1.84
C PHE A 150 -0.34 6.14 -0.79
N ALA A 151 0.20 6.21 0.43
CA ALA A 151 -0.36 6.99 1.54
C ALA A 151 -0.36 8.50 1.26
N ALA A 152 0.62 9.01 0.50
CA ALA A 152 0.66 10.41 0.08
C ALA A 152 -0.28 10.73 -1.08
N LEU A 153 -0.40 9.83 -2.07
CA LEU A 153 -1.16 10.03 -3.29
C LEU A 153 -2.67 9.81 -3.09
N ALA A 154 -3.08 8.84 -2.26
CA ALA A 154 -4.49 8.52 -2.07
C ALA A 154 -5.33 9.71 -1.56
N PRO A 155 -4.90 10.49 -0.55
CA PRO A 155 -5.60 11.70 -0.14
C PRO A 155 -5.61 12.79 -1.21
N ALA A 156 -4.54 12.93 -2.00
CA ALA A 156 -4.45 13.92 -3.07
C ALA A 156 -5.49 13.65 -4.18
N TYR A 157 -5.61 12.39 -4.63
CA TYR A 157 -6.67 12.00 -5.56
C TYR A 157 -8.07 12.11 -4.93
N GLY A 158 -8.20 11.89 -3.62
CA GLY A 158 -9.41 12.19 -2.85
C GLY A 158 -9.84 13.64 -3.00
N MET A 159 -8.92 14.58 -2.79
CA MET A 159 -9.18 16.01 -2.96
C MET A 159 -9.57 16.36 -4.40
N ILE A 160 -8.91 15.78 -5.40
CA ILE A 160 -9.31 15.94 -6.82
C ILE A 160 -10.76 15.45 -7.04
N GLY A 161 -11.13 14.31 -6.45
CA GLY A 161 -12.50 13.79 -6.46
C GLY A 161 -13.52 14.79 -5.89
N THR A 162 -13.17 15.47 -4.80
CA THR A 162 -14.05 16.51 -4.23
C THR A 162 -14.28 17.67 -5.19
N LEU A 163 -13.24 18.12 -5.90
CA LEU A 163 -13.35 19.20 -6.88
C LEU A 163 -14.24 18.82 -8.06
N ILE A 164 -14.08 17.59 -8.57
CA ILE A 164 -14.93 17.06 -9.64
C ILE A 164 -16.40 16.99 -9.17
N GLY A 165 -16.64 16.50 -7.95
CA GLY A 165 -17.97 16.45 -7.35
C GLY A 165 -18.62 17.83 -7.21
N LEU A 166 -17.85 18.84 -6.77
CA LEU A 166 -18.33 20.23 -6.67
C LEU A 166 -18.71 20.80 -8.03
N ILE A 167 -17.92 20.54 -9.08
CA ILE A 167 -18.25 20.98 -10.45
C ILE A 167 -19.56 20.35 -10.92
N GLN A 168 -19.76 19.05 -10.67
CA GLN A 168 -20.99 18.35 -11.04
C GLN A 168 -22.21 18.90 -10.27
N MET A 169 -22.05 19.20 -8.98
CA MET A 169 -23.10 19.82 -8.18
C MET A 169 -23.51 21.18 -8.76
N LEU A 170 -22.55 22.03 -9.12
CA LEU A 170 -22.83 23.35 -9.68
C LEU A 170 -23.50 23.27 -11.05
N LYS A 171 -23.08 22.33 -11.90
CA LYS A 171 -23.67 22.12 -13.23
C LYS A 171 -25.15 21.73 -13.17
N ASN A 172 -25.55 20.96 -12.16
CA ASN A 172 -26.91 20.42 -12.04
C ASN A 172 -27.87 21.31 -11.22
N LYS A 173 -27.43 22.44 -10.67
CA LYS A 173 -28.34 23.37 -9.98
C LYS A 173 -29.10 24.23 -10.98
N LYS A 174 -30.43 24.09 -10.98
CA LYS A 174 -31.35 25.03 -11.64
C LYS A 174 -31.15 26.41 -10.99
N PRO A 175 -31.00 27.50 -11.76
CA PRO A 175 -30.79 28.81 -11.16
C PRO A 175 -32.00 29.17 -10.29
N LEU A 176 -31.71 29.54 -9.03
CA LEU A 176 -32.73 29.94 -8.03
C LEU A 176 -33.51 31.19 -8.47
N VAL A 177 -32.93 31.98 -9.37
CA VAL A 177 -33.57 33.10 -10.05
C VAL A 177 -33.82 32.66 -11.50
N PRO A 178 -35.09 32.65 -11.97
CA PRO A 178 -35.34 32.42 -13.39
C PRO A 178 -34.57 33.46 -14.21
N PRO A 179 -34.00 33.09 -15.37
CA PRO A 179 -33.29 34.05 -16.20
C PRO A 179 -34.17 35.27 -16.47
N PHE A 180 -33.60 36.46 -16.34
CA PHE A 180 -34.34 37.71 -16.51
C PHE A 180 -34.91 37.79 -17.92
N ASP A 181 -36.23 37.60 -18.04
CA ASP A 181 -36.93 37.68 -19.31
C ASP A 181 -37.34 39.13 -19.58
N PHE A 182 -36.47 39.83 -20.30
CA PHE A 182 -36.64 41.24 -20.68
C PHE A 182 -37.97 41.48 -21.42
N ASN A 183 -38.41 40.53 -22.24
CA ASN A 183 -39.64 40.65 -23.02
C ASN A 183 -40.89 40.49 -22.14
N LYS A 184 -40.83 39.62 -21.15
CA LYS A 184 -41.91 39.45 -20.16
C LYS A 184 -42.05 40.67 -19.26
N GLU A 185 -40.95 41.28 -18.83
CA GLU A 185 -41.00 42.52 -18.05
C GLU A 185 -41.42 43.74 -18.89
N LEU A 186 -40.97 43.84 -20.15
CA LEU A 186 -41.48 44.86 -21.08
C LEU A 186 -42.99 44.75 -21.28
N LYS A 187 -43.53 43.53 -21.42
CA LYS A 187 -44.99 43.31 -21.51
C LYS A 187 -45.69 43.75 -20.22
N ARG A 188 -45.17 43.38 -19.05
CA ARG A 188 -45.72 43.81 -17.75
C ARG A 188 -45.75 45.34 -17.61
N VAL A 189 -44.68 46.03 -18.01
CA VAL A 189 -44.61 47.50 -17.97
C VAL A 189 -45.61 48.12 -18.95
N LYS A 190 -45.71 47.60 -20.18
CA LYS A 190 -46.68 48.07 -21.17
C LYS A 190 -48.12 47.87 -20.70
N GLU A 191 -48.46 46.72 -20.13
CA GLU A 191 -49.79 46.44 -19.57
C GLU A 191 -50.12 47.33 -18.37
N LYS A 192 -49.15 47.59 -17.50
CA LYS A 192 -49.32 48.46 -16.33
C LYS A 192 -49.50 49.93 -16.73
N ASN A 193 -48.86 50.35 -17.80
CA ASN A 193 -49.03 51.69 -18.39
C ASN A 193 -50.36 51.82 -19.17
N ALA A 194 -50.81 50.75 -19.82
CA ALA A 194 -52.10 50.71 -20.50
C ALA A 194 -53.29 50.76 -19.53
N LYS A 195 -53.18 50.17 -18.33
CA LYS A 195 -54.21 50.24 -17.27
C LYS A 195 -54.25 51.56 -16.48
N LYS A 196 -53.23 52.41 -16.65
CA LYS A 196 -53.14 53.73 -16.00
C LYS A 196 -53.66 54.89 -16.88
N ARG A 197 -54.02 54.60 -18.13
CA ARG A 197 -54.71 55.50 -19.04
C ARG A 197 -56.17 55.08 -19.12
#